data_AF-A0A1M4PJX2-F1
#
_entry.id   AF-A0A1M4PJX2-F1
#
_cell.length_a   1.000
_cell.length_b   1.000
_cell.length_c   1.000
_cell.angle_alpha   90.00
_cell.angle_beta   90.00
_cell.angle_gamma   90.00
#
_symmetry.space_group_name_H-M   'P 1'
#
loop_
_entity.id
_entity.type
_entity.pdbx_description
1 polymer ?
#
loop_
_entity_poly.entity_id
_entity_poly.type
_entity_poly.pdbx_seq_one_letter_code
_entity_poly.pdbx_strand_id
1 'polypeptide(L)'
;MLSKGFSLNIKWVCNNSKAIKNAVISNIGVSIVSRMAVENELENNKLFHIKLDDIKLKRKFNIIYHGNKYITKPMENFWNLCYTL
;
A
#
# COMPACT_ATOMS: atom_id res chain seq x y z
N MET A 1 17.95 -8.87 9.50
CA MET A 1 16.92 -9.14 10.53
C MET A 1 16.26 -10.48 10.21
N LEU A 2 16.53 -11.50 11.01
CA LEU A 2 15.79 -12.77 10.98
C LEU A 2 14.62 -12.64 11.94
N SER A 3 13.38 -12.75 11.44
CA SER A 3 12.23 -12.98 12.30
C SER A 3 11.85 -14.46 12.18
N LYS A 4 11.75 -15.15 13.34
CA LYS A 4 11.32 -16.56 13.45
C LYS A 4 12.18 -17.63 12.74
N GLY A 5 13.46 -17.36 12.45
CA GLY A 5 14.39 -18.38 11.93
C GLY A 5 14.38 -18.62 10.41
N PHE A 6 13.60 -17.84 9.65
CA PHE A 6 13.61 -17.88 8.19
C PHE A 6 14.47 -16.76 7.61
N SER A 7 15.46 -17.11 6.79
CA SER A 7 16.27 -16.15 6.04
C SER A 7 15.53 -15.66 4.80
N LEU A 8 15.23 -14.36 4.74
CA LEU A 8 14.75 -13.71 3.52
C LEU A 8 15.91 -13.52 2.54
N ASN A 9 15.75 -14.00 1.31
CA ASN A 9 16.65 -13.69 0.20
C ASN A 9 16.23 -12.35 -0.42
N ILE A 10 16.88 -11.26 -0.01
CA ILE A 10 16.60 -9.93 -0.54
C ILE A 10 17.21 -9.81 -1.94
N LYS A 11 16.38 -10.00 -2.98
CA LYS A 11 16.79 -9.88 -4.38
C LYS A 11 17.12 -8.44 -4.79
N TRP A 12 16.36 -7.47 -4.29
CA TRP A 12 16.51 -6.06 -4.64
C TRP A 12 15.85 -5.15 -3.60
N VAL A 13 16.32 -3.91 -3.49
CA VAL A 13 15.80 -2.88 -2.59
C VAL A 13 15.60 -1.58 -3.36
N CYS A 14 14.42 -0.97 -3.22
CA CYS A 14 14.12 0.35 -3.79
C CYS A 14 13.06 1.07 -2.95
N ASN A 15 12.87 2.37 -3.18
CA ASN A 15 11.98 3.25 -2.41
C ASN A 15 10.70 3.66 -3.16
N ASN A 16 10.43 3.07 -4.33
CA ASN A 16 9.30 3.44 -5.19
C ASN A 16 8.36 2.24 -5.38
N SER A 17 7.10 2.38 -4.95
CA SER A 17 6.09 1.32 -5.10
C SER A 17 5.82 0.95 -6.56
N LYS A 18 5.94 1.89 -7.52
CA LYS A 18 5.84 1.59 -8.96
C LYS A 18 6.98 0.68 -9.41
N ALA A 19 8.19 0.92 -8.92
CA ALA A 19 9.36 0.11 -9.25
C ALA A 19 9.25 -1.30 -8.66
N ILE A 20 8.80 -1.42 -7.40
CA ILE A 20 8.49 -2.72 -6.76
C ILE A 20 7.46 -3.48 -7.60
N LYS A 21 6.35 -2.82 -7.96
CA LYS A 21 5.28 -3.41 -8.75
C LYS A 21 5.78 -3.95 -10.10
N ASN A 22 6.53 -3.12 -10.84
CA ASN A 22 7.10 -3.53 -12.13
C ASN A 22 8.09 -4.69 -11.97
N ALA A 23 8.91 -4.69 -10.92
CA ALA A 23 9.85 -5.79 -10.65
C ALA A 23 9.13 -7.13 -10.42
N VAL A 24 8.02 -7.12 -9.68
CA VAL A 24 7.19 -8.32 -9.48
C VAL A 24 6.56 -8.78 -10.80
N ILE A 25 6.02 -7.85 -11.61
CA ILE A 25 5.47 -8.17 -12.95
C ILE A 25 6.56 -8.78 -13.85
N SER A 26 7.78 -8.29 -13.77
CA SER A 26 8.95 -8.82 -14.49
C SER A 26 9.55 -10.09 -13.87
N ASN A 27 8.85 -10.73 -12.93
CA ASN A 27 9.24 -12.00 -12.32
C ASN A 27 10.58 -11.97 -11.54
N ILE A 28 10.94 -10.82 -10.97
CA ILE A 28 12.17 -10.66 -10.16
C ILE A 28 12.01 -11.28 -8.75
N GLY A 29 10.77 -11.38 -8.27
CA GLY A 29 10.45 -11.99 -6.98
C GLY A 29 9.05 -11.61 -6.49
N VAL A 30 8.85 -11.67 -5.17
CA VAL A 30 7.60 -11.31 -4.50
C VAL A 30 7.79 -10.08 -3.60
N SER A 31 6.72 -9.36 -3.32
CA SER A 31 6.75 -8.21 -2.42
C SER A 31 5.44 -8.04 -1.67
N ILE A 32 5.47 -7.23 -0.61
CA ILE A 32 4.31 -6.83 0.18
C ILE A 32 4.04 -5.35 -0.12
N VAL A 33 2.86 -5.06 -0.65
CA VAL A 33 2.44 -3.69 -1.01
C VAL A 33 0.98 -3.48 -0.64
N SER A 34 0.55 -2.21 -0.62
CA SER A 34 -0.86 -1.87 -0.43
C SER A 34 -1.71 -2.46 -1.57
N ARG A 35 -2.81 -3.15 -1.24
CA ARG A 35 -3.75 -3.69 -2.23
C ARG A 35 -4.25 -2.62 -3.20
N MET A 36 -4.58 -1.43 -2.67
CA MET A 36 -4.98 -0.27 -3.49
C MET A 36 -3.94 0.13 -4.56
N ALA A 37 -2.65 -0.16 -4.37
CA ALA A 37 -1.60 0.23 -5.31
C ALA A 37 -1.45 -0.73 -6.51
N VAL A 38 -2.08 -1.91 -6.43
CA VAL A 38 -2.00 -3.01 -7.41
C VAL A 38 -3.38 -3.43 -7.92
N GLU A 39 -4.44 -2.70 -7.59
CA GLU A 39 -5.83 -3.09 -7.89
C GLU A 39 -6.06 -3.31 -9.38
N ASN A 40 -5.65 -2.34 -10.21
CA ASN A 40 -5.71 -2.48 -11.67
C ASN A 40 -4.93 -3.71 -12.18
N GLU A 41 -3.76 -4.00 -11.62
CA GLU A 41 -2.97 -5.15 -12.05
C GLU A 41 -3.58 -6.50 -11.63
N LEU A 42 -4.28 -6.53 -10.49
CA LEU A 42 -5.06 -7.69 -10.06
C LEU A 42 -6.28 -7.90 -10.95
N GLU A 43 -7.04 -6.84 -11.26
CA GLU A 43 -8.22 -6.91 -12.15
C GLU A 43 -7.85 -7.37 -13.57
N ASN A 44 -6.69 -6.94 -14.07
CA ASN A 44 -6.20 -7.28 -15.40
C ASN A 44 -5.34 -8.56 -15.43
N ASN A 45 -5.32 -9.36 -14.36
CA ASN A 45 -4.53 -10.60 -14.23
C ASN A 45 -3.02 -10.43 -14.54
N LYS A 46 -2.47 -9.22 -14.37
CA LYS A 46 -1.03 -8.97 -14.49
C LYS A 46 -0.26 -9.35 -13.23
N LEU A 47 -0.96 -9.38 -12.09
CA LEU A 47 -0.47 -9.84 -10.81
C LEU A 47 -1.53 -10.73 -10.17
N PHE A 48 -1.09 -11.59 -9.26
CA PHE A 48 -1.96 -12.28 -8.31
C PHE A 48 -1.51 -11.93 -6.88
N HIS A 49 -2.40 -12.12 -5.91
CA HIS A 49 -2.08 -11.90 -4.50
C HIS A 49 -2.06 -13.23 -3.75
N ILE A 50 -1.16 -13.32 -2.77
CA ILE A 50 -1.09 -14.45 -1.85
C ILE A 50 -1.72 -14.01 -0.54
N LYS A 51 -2.77 -14.72 -0.11
CA LYS A 51 -3.43 -14.44 1.17
C LYS A 51 -2.59 -15.03 2.31
N LEU A 52 -2.35 -14.24 3.35
CA LEU A 52 -1.70 -14.67 4.59
C LEU A 52 -2.76 -14.64 5.70
N ASP A 53 -3.17 -15.81 6.19
CA ASP A 53 -4.27 -15.90 7.17
C ASP A 53 -3.86 -15.43 8.58
N ASP A 54 -2.59 -15.65 8.96
CA ASP A 54 -2.08 -15.34 10.29
C ASP A 54 -1.58 -13.89 10.45
N ILE A 55 -1.62 -13.08 9.38
CA ILE A 55 -1.01 -11.74 9.38
C ILE A 55 -2.00 -10.70 8.83
N LYS A 56 -2.36 -9.74 9.68
CA LYS A 56 -3.17 -8.57 9.30
C LYS A 56 -2.32 -7.31 9.31
N LEU A 57 -1.93 -6.84 8.12
CA LEU A 57 -1.22 -5.58 7.93
C LEU A 57 -2.24 -4.44 7.86
N LYS A 58 -2.52 -3.80 9.00
CA LYS A 58 -3.43 -2.65 9.08
C LYS A 58 -2.63 -1.35 9.10
N ARG A 59 -3.11 -0.34 8.38
CA ARG A 59 -2.60 1.04 8.42
C ARG A 59 -3.75 2.03 8.53
N LYS A 60 -3.51 3.19 9.12
CA LYS A 60 -4.48 4.30 9.21
C LYS A 60 -4.10 5.38 8.22
N PHE A 61 -5.10 5.98 7.58
CA PHE A 61 -4.95 7.23 6.86
C PHE A 61 -5.54 8.33 7.73
N ASN A 62 -4.81 9.43 7.89
CA ASN A 62 -5.23 10.54 8.73
C ASN A 62 -5.26 11.82 7.89
N ILE A 63 -6.28 12.64 8.11
CA ILE A 63 -6.33 14.00 7.60
C ILE A 63 -5.63 14.89 8.62
N ILE A 64 -4.57 15.59 8.18
CA ILE A 64 -3.77 16.47 9.05
C ILE A 64 -3.94 17.91 8.57
N TYR A 65 -4.27 18.81 9.49
CA TYR A 65 -4.42 20.24 9.23
C TYR A 65 -3.94 21.04 10.44
N HIS A 66 -3.63 22.32 10.21
CA HIS A 66 -3.16 23.21 11.28
C HIS A 66 -4.35 23.62 12.17
N GLY A 67 -4.17 23.61 13.49
CA GLY A 67 -5.24 23.92 14.45
C GLY A 67 -5.84 25.32 14.29
N ASN A 68 -5.02 26.31 13.90
CA ASN A 68 -5.49 27.68 13.63
C ASN A 68 -5.89 27.92 12.17
N LYS A 69 -6.15 26.87 11.38
CA LYS A 69 -6.62 27.01 10.00
C LYS A 69 -8.14 27.12 9.99
N TYR A 70 -8.67 28.15 9.34
CA TYR A 70 -10.11 28.24 9.07
C TYR A 70 -10.54 27.09 8.15
N ILE A 71 -11.52 26.29 8.60
CA ILE A 71 -12.03 25.15 7.84
C ILE A 71 -13.13 25.65 6.91
N THR A 72 -12.83 25.67 5.62
CA THR A 72 -13.79 26.12 4.61
C THR A 72 -14.77 25.01 4.27
N LYS A 73 -15.94 25.38 3.73
CA LYS A 73 -16.93 24.40 3.31
C LYS A 73 -16.41 23.37 2.30
N PRO A 74 -15.61 23.76 1.28
CA PRO A 74 -14.96 22.80 0.40
C PRO A 74 -14.02 21.82 1.13
N MET A 75 -13.31 22.26 2.18
CA MET A 75 -12.47 21.36 2.97
C MET A 75 -13.30 20.31 3.71
N GLU A 76 -14.37 20.72 4.39
CA GLU A 76 -15.29 19.77 5.05
C GLU A 76 -15.87 18.78 4.06
N ASN A 77 -16.31 19.25 2.89
CA ASN A 77 -16.87 18.39 1.85
C ASN A 77 -15.83 17.36 1.38
N PHE A 78 -14.58 17.76 1.21
CA PHE A 78 -13.49 16.84 0.88
C PHE A 78 -13.20 15.84 2.01
N TRP A 79 -13.19 16.28 3.27
CA TRP A 79 -13.00 15.39 4.41
C TRP A 79 -14.10 14.34 4.51
N ASN A 80 -15.36 14.73 4.31
CA ASN A 80 -16.50 13.81 4.28
C ASN A 80 -16.38 12.79 3.14
N LEU A 81 -15.90 13.22 1.97
CA LEU A 81 -15.59 12.31 0.87
C LEU A 81 -14.53 11.27 1.29
N CYS A 82 -13.44 11.70 1.93
CA CYS A 82 -12.39 10.80 2.41
C CYS A 82 -12.86 9.81 3.48
N TYR A 83 -13.85 10.16 4.33
CA TYR A 83 -14.38 9.24 5.34
C TYR A 83 -15.36 8.19 4.78
N THR A 84 -15.85 8.40 3.56
CA THR A 84 -16.84 7.50 2.91
C THR A 84 -16.16 6.47 2.00
N LEU A 85 -14.89 6.69 1.65
CA LEU A 85 -14.03 5.79 0.86
C LEU A 85 -13.34 4.74 1.75
#